data_AF-A0A7C5HN13-F1
#
_entry.id   AF-A0A7C5HN13-F1
#
_cell.length_a   1.000
_cell.length_b   1.000
_cell.length_c   1.000
_cell.angle_alpha   90.00
_cell.angle_beta   90.00
_cell.angle_gamma   90.00
#
_symmetry.space_group_name_H-M   'P 1'
#
loop_
_entity.id
_entity.type
_entity.pdbx_description
1 polymer ?
#
loop_
_entity_poly.entity_id
_entity_poly.type
_entity_poly.pdbx_seq_one_letter_code
_entity_poly.pdbx_strand_id
1 'polypeptide(L)'
;AGKVLVPVIVVLGFMNSIGTDGSFGNEESENSVLAATGKALVPVFKPFGVREENWPAAVGLFTGVFAKEAVVGTLDNLYAAMDANDAADGGAADDGDEGFSLAASLGEAFATIPENLAGVAGSLLDPFGINVGDVSDRGAVAEEQGVGASIFGSMVNLFDGTVGAFAYLVFILLYFPCVAAIAAVYRETNLAWTLFAGAWTTGLAYVFAVLSYQIGTWGTHPGTSAAWVAAMLLVLTVAVTLMYLAGNGAFAKKERA
;
A
#
# COMPACT_ATOMS: atom_id res chain seq x y z
N ALA A 1 15.95 14.85 -4.16
CA ALA A 1 15.26 13.56 -3.98
C ALA A 1 16.25 12.42 -3.73
N GLY A 2 17.16 12.11 -4.67
CA GLY A 2 18.08 10.96 -4.56
C GLY A 2 18.94 10.89 -3.29
N LYS A 3 19.43 12.03 -2.77
CA LYS A 3 20.20 12.07 -1.50
C LYS A 3 19.44 11.59 -0.26
N VAL A 4 18.10 11.60 -0.29
CA VAL A 4 17.25 11.13 0.81
C VAL A 4 16.70 9.74 0.49
N LEU A 5 16.35 9.49 -0.77
CA LEU A 5 15.73 8.25 -1.21
C LEU A 5 16.71 7.06 -1.25
N VAL A 6 17.95 7.25 -1.71
CA VAL A 6 18.95 6.17 -1.80
C VAL A 6 19.31 5.59 -0.42
N PRO A 7 19.66 6.38 0.61
CA PRO A 7 19.93 5.82 1.94
C PRO A 7 18.74 5.05 2.51
N VAL A 8 17.53 5.55 2.26
CA VAL A 8 16.30 4.94 2.76
C VAL A 8 16.01 3.59 2.10
N ILE A 9 16.16 3.49 0.78
CA ILE A 9 15.98 2.22 0.06
C ILE A 9 17.05 1.21 0.48
N VAL A 10 18.30 1.64 0.70
CA VAL A 10 19.37 0.76 1.21
C VAL A 10 18.99 0.21 2.59
N VAL A 11 18.44 1.04 3.48
CA VAL A 11 17.95 0.59 4.79
C VAL A 11 16.79 -0.39 4.63
N LEU A 12 15.84 -0.13 3.73
CA LEU A 12 14.72 -1.05 3.47
C LEU A 12 15.20 -2.40 2.93
N GLY A 13 16.12 -2.40 1.96
CA GLY A 13 16.71 -3.63 1.43
C GLY A 13 17.44 -4.43 2.49
N PHE A 14 18.15 -3.74 3.39
CA PHE A 14 18.80 -4.37 4.54
C PHE A 14 17.79 -4.96 5.54
N MET A 15 16.69 -4.25 5.83
CA MET A 15 15.59 -4.75 6.67
C MET A 15 14.85 -5.94 6.04
N ASN A 16 14.82 -6.02 4.71
CA ASN A 16 14.25 -7.16 3.98
C ASN A 16 15.16 -8.39 4.05
N SER A 17 16.48 -8.21 3.97
CA SER A 17 17.44 -9.33 3.96
C SER A 17 17.79 -9.89 5.35
N ILE A 18 17.69 -9.07 6.41
CA ILE A 18 17.91 -9.51 7.78
C ILE A 18 16.65 -10.12 8.40
N GLY A 19 16.81 -11.31 8.98
CA GLY A 19 15.82 -11.97 9.80
C GLY A 19 15.74 -11.41 11.23
N THR A 20 14.62 -11.61 11.92
CA THR A 20 14.44 -11.24 13.33
C THR A 20 15.41 -11.95 14.29
N ASP A 21 16.04 -13.02 13.82
CA ASP A 21 17.07 -13.80 14.52
C ASP A 21 18.51 -13.31 14.23
N GLY A 22 18.68 -12.31 13.36
CA GLY A 22 19.98 -11.79 12.93
C GLY A 22 20.63 -12.56 11.78
N SER A 23 19.93 -13.54 11.18
CA SER A 23 20.41 -14.24 9.99
C SER A 23 20.22 -13.40 8.72
N PHE A 24 21.11 -13.59 7.73
CA PHE A 24 21.00 -12.98 6.41
C PHE A 24 20.35 -13.95 5.42
N GLY A 25 19.64 -13.44 4.41
CA GLY A 25 18.94 -14.24 3.41
C GLY A 25 17.47 -14.49 3.71
N ASN A 26 16.83 -13.60 4.50
CA ASN A 26 15.39 -13.66 4.79
C ASN A 26 14.57 -12.81 3.82
N GLU A 27 15.10 -12.55 2.62
CA GLU A 27 14.40 -11.81 1.57
C GLU A 27 13.03 -12.43 1.33
N GLU A 28 11.99 -11.59 1.35
CA GLU A 28 10.62 -11.99 1.01
C GLU A 28 10.05 -13.08 1.93
N SER A 29 10.63 -13.25 3.12
CA SER A 29 10.20 -14.21 4.13
C SER A 29 9.44 -13.55 5.27
N GLU A 30 8.57 -14.34 5.91
CA GLU A 30 7.82 -13.98 7.12
C GLU A 30 8.70 -13.59 8.31
N ASN A 31 9.97 -14.02 8.30
CA ASN A 31 10.93 -13.83 9.38
C ASN A 31 11.81 -12.60 9.20
N SER A 32 11.67 -11.86 8.09
CA SER A 32 12.39 -10.61 7.88
C SER A 32 12.01 -9.54 8.91
N VAL A 33 12.94 -8.64 9.23
CA VAL A 33 12.66 -7.47 10.09
C VAL A 33 11.58 -6.59 9.47
N LEU A 34 11.50 -6.55 8.13
CA LEU A 34 10.45 -5.88 7.39
C LEU A 34 9.06 -6.52 7.64
N ALA A 35 8.94 -7.85 7.55
CA ALA A 35 7.72 -8.57 7.85
C ALA A 35 7.29 -8.40 9.32
N ALA A 36 8.24 -8.44 10.25
CA ALA A 36 7.97 -8.18 11.67
C ALA A 36 7.42 -6.76 11.92
N THR A 37 7.97 -5.76 11.21
CA THR A 37 7.47 -4.38 11.25
C THR A 37 6.04 -4.29 10.69
N GLY A 38 5.76 -4.99 9.58
CA GLY A 38 4.41 -5.08 9.02
C GLY A 38 3.40 -5.70 9.98
N LYS A 39 3.74 -6.86 10.54
CA LYS A 39 2.90 -7.57 11.54
C LYS A 39 2.62 -6.70 12.77
N ALA A 40 3.58 -5.89 13.21
CA ALA A 40 3.38 -4.94 14.31
C ALA A 40 2.42 -3.78 13.96
N LEU A 41 2.30 -3.42 12.68
CA LEU A 41 1.41 -2.35 12.20
C LEU A 41 -0.02 -2.83 11.91
N VAL A 42 -0.22 -4.10 11.62
CA VAL A 42 -1.54 -4.71 11.32
C VAL A 42 -2.65 -4.28 12.30
N PRO A 43 -2.47 -4.28 13.65
CA PRO A 43 -3.55 -3.95 14.57
C PRO A 43 -4.12 -2.55 14.36
N VAL A 44 -3.28 -1.63 13.85
CA VAL A 44 -3.70 -0.26 13.49
C VAL A 44 -4.64 -0.30 12.29
N PHE A 45 -4.44 -1.21 11.34
CA PHE A 45 -5.21 -1.28 10.10
C PHE A 45 -6.45 -2.19 10.16
N LYS A 46 -6.57 -2.99 11.22
CA LYS A 46 -7.73 -3.85 11.51
C LYS A 46 -9.10 -3.14 11.42
N PRO A 47 -9.26 -1.90 11.92
CA PRO A 47 -10.56 -1.21 11.89
C PRO A 47 -11.08 -0.84 10.50
N PHE A 48 -10.24 -0.89 9.46
CA PHE A 48 -10.66 -0.71 8.06
C PHE A 48 -10.52 -1.96 7.18
N GLY A 49 -10.31 -3.15 7.78
CA GLY A 49 -10.44 -4.43 7.09
C GLY A 49 -9.14 -5.17 6.75
N VAL A 50 -7.98 -4.71 7.25
CA VAL A 50 -6.72 -5.47 7.12
C VAL A 50 -6.65 -6.50 8.25
N ARG A 51 -6.71 -7.79 7.90
CA ARG A 51 -6.65 -8.90 8.86
C ARG A 51 -5.21 -9.27 9.21
N GLU A 52 -5.04 -10.09 10.25
CA GLU A 52 -3.71 -10.49 10.76
C GLU A 52 -2.94 -11.37 9.79
N GLU A 53 -3.67 -12.15 8.98
CA GLU A 53 -3.10 -12.97 7.91
C GLU A 53 -2.61 -12.11 6.74
N ASN A 54 -3.18 -10.91 6.57
CA ASN A 54 -2.79 -9.95 5.54
C ASN A 54 -1.76 -8.94 6.04
N TRP A 55 -0.72 -9.43 6.71
CA TRP A 55 0.44 -8.62 7.08
C TRP A 55 1.20 -8.04 5.86
N PRO A 56 1.22 -8.65 4.65
CA PRO A 56 1.83 -8.02 3.48
C PRO A 56 1.18 -6.70 3.09
N ALA A 57 -0.14 -6.54 3.27
CA ALA A 57 -0.81 -5.25 3.07
C ALA A 57 -0.26 -4.16 3.99
N ALA A 58 0.08 -4.49 5.24
CA ALA A 58 0.70 -3.55 6.17
C ALA A 58 2.15 -3.20 5.75
N VAL A 59 2.91 -4.18 5.25
CA VAL A 59 4.26 -3.94 4.70
C VAL A 59 4.19 -3.08 3.45
N GLY A 60 3.26 -3.36 2.53
CA GLY A 60 3.03 -2.56 1.33
C GLY A 60 2.71 -1.10 1.67
N LEU A 61 1.87 -0.84 2.68
CA LEU A 61 1.61 0.52 3.16
C LEU A 61 2.86 1.23 3.68
N PHE A 62 3.68 0.49 4.42
CA PHE A 62 4.94 1.00 4.96
C PHE A 62 5.95 1.32 3.84
N THR A 63 6.14 0.42 2.88
CA THR A 63 7.03 0.66 1.73
C THR A 63 6.50 1.80 0.85
N GLY A 64 5.18 1.93 0.74
CA GLY A 64 4.52 2.99 -0.01
C GLY A 64 4.76 4.42 0.51
N VAL A 65 5.12 4.58 1.79
CA VAL A 65 5.54 5.88 2.36
C VAL A 65 6.70 6.47 1.55
N PHE A 66 7.58 5.60 1.08
CA PHE A 66 8.79 5.95 0.36
C PHE A 66 8.51 6.19 -1.13
N ALA A 67 7.77 5.29 -1.76
CA ALA A 67 7.33 5.40 -3.15
C ALA A 67 5.99 4.68 -3.35
N LYS A 68 4.98 5.38 -3.90
CA LYS A 68 3.62 4.83 -4.06
C LYS A 68 3.58 3.63 -5.01
N GLU A 69 4.46 3.59 -6.00
CA GLU A 69 4.59 2.48 -6.96
C GLU A 69 5.19 1.23 -6.32
N ALA A 70 6.03 1.39 -5.28
CA ALA A 70 6.66 0.27 -4.59
C ALA A 70 5.65 -0.60 -3.82
N VAL A 71 4.44 -0.09 -3.55
CA VAL A 71 3.37 -0.85 -2.88
C VAL A 71 3.02 -2.08 -3.72
N VAL A 72 2.83 -1.91 -5.03
CA VAL A 72 2.38 -3.00 -5.92
C VAL A 72 3.44 -4.07 -6.01
N GLY A 73 4.71 -3.70 -6.27
CA GLY A 73 5.81 -4.67 -6.32
C GLY A 73 6.09 -5.36 -4.98
N THR A 74 5.90 -4.67 -3.85
CA THR A 74 6.03 -5.30 -2.52
C THR A 74 4.94 -6.34 -2.30
N LEU A 75 3.70 -6.03 -2.69
CA LEU A 75 2.58 -6.96 -2.58
C LEU A 75 2.73 -8.14 -3.53
N ASP A 76 3.20 -7.90 -4.75
CA ASP A 76 3.44 -8.92 -5.77
C ASP A 76 4.42 -9.97 -5.26
N ASN A 77 5.60 -9.55 -4.82
CA ASN A 77 6.62 -10.46 -4.29
C ASN A 77 6.14 -11.18 -3.01
N LEU A 78 5.53 -10.48 -2.05
CA LEU A 78 5.13 -11.09 -0.78
C LEU A 78 3.97 -12.06 -0.93
N TYR A 79 2.98 -11.76 -1.79
CA TYR A 79 1.89 -12.70 -2.03
C TYR A 79 2.36 -13.91 -2.85
N ALA A 80 3.23 -13.71 -3.84
CA ALA A 80 3.85 -14.83 -4.55
C ALA A 80 4.67 -15.74 -3.61
N ALA A 81 5.42 -15.16 -2.68
CA ALA A 81 6.16 -15.91 -1.67
C ALA A 81 5.25 -16.65 -0.69
N MET A 82 4.12 -16.07 -0.29
CA MET A 82 3.12 -16.74 0.54
C MET A 82 2.49 -17.93 -0.19
N ASP A 83 2.09 -17.75 -1.45
CA ASP A 83 1.52 -18.82 -2.28
C ASP A 83 2.52 -19.96 -2.49
N ALA A 84 3.80 -19.64 -2.72
CA ALA A 84 4.86 -20.62 -2.86
C ALA A 84 5.10 -21.42 -1.57
N ASN A 85 5.05 -20.76 -0.41
CA ASN A 85 5.19 -21.42 0.89
C ASN A 85 3.97 -22.30 1.23
N ASP A 86 2.75 -21.84 0.93
CA ASP A 86 1.52 -22.61 1.11
C ASP A 86 1.48 -23.84 0.17
N ALA A 87 2.01 -23.71 -1.05
CA ALA A 87 2.18 -24.83 -1.98
C ALA A 87 3.26 -25.84 -1.52
N ALA A 88 4.32 -25.38 -0.84
CA ALA A 88 5.39 -26.22 -0.32
C ALA A 88 4.93 -27.10 0.86
N ASP A 89 4.03 -26.61 1.71
CA ASP A 89 3.39 -27.41 2.78
C ASP A 89 2.35 -28.41 2.24
N GLY A 90 1.94 -28.21 0.98
CA GLY A 90 1.07 -29.07 0.18
C GLY A 90 1.81 -30.02 -0.77
N GLY A 91 2.93 -30.61 -0.37
CA GLY A 91 3.52 -31.76 -1.06
C GLY A 91 4.03 -31.50 -2.49
N ALA A 92 5.26 -31.02 -2.56
CA ALA A 92 6.23 -31.15 -3.65
C ALA A 92 5.84 -30.62 -5.06
N ALA A 93 6.46 -29.52 -5.44
CA ALA A 93 7.08 -29.39 -6.75
C ALA A 93 8.41 -28.67 -6.59
N ASP A 94 9.48 -29.45 -6.77
CA ASP A 94 10.83 -29.00 -7.10
C ASP A 94 10.73 -28.28 -8.45
N ASP A 95 10.78 -26.95 -8.47
CA ASP A 95 11.02 -26.23 -9.72
C ASP A 95 12.52 -26.11 -9.91
N GLY A 96 12.99 -26.88 -10.89
CA GLY A 96 14.38 -27.04 -11.23
C GLY A 96 15.05 -25.73 -11.62
N ASP A 97 16.36 -25.74 -11.38
CA ASP A 97 17.35 -24.77 -11.82
C ASP A 97 17.36 -24.65 -13.37
N GLU A 98 16.37 -23.96 -13.94
CA GLU A 98 16.41 -23.48 -15.32
C GLU A 98 17.34 -22.26 -15.35
N GLY A 99 18.61 -22.51 -15.69
CA GLY A 99 19.64 -21.48 -15.73
C GLY A 99 19.22 -20.23 -16.51
N PHE A 100 19.37 -19.07 -15.87
CA PHE A 100 19.01 -17.76 -16.42
C PHE A 100 19.66 -17.49 -17.79
N SER A 101 18.84 -17.43 -18.85
CA SER A 101 19.27 -17.10 -20.21
C SER A 101 18.97 -15.65 -20.55
N LEU A 102 20.01 -14.81 -20.52
CA LEU A 102 19.92 -13.38 -20.85
C LEU A 102 19.41 -13.12 -22.28
N ALA A 103 19.73 -13.99 -23.23
CA ALA A 103 19.32 -13.83 -24.62
C ALA A 103 17.83 -14.13 -24.84
N ALA A 104 17.29 -15.09 -24.09
CA ALA A 104 15.87 -15.42 -24.11
C ALA A 104 15.05 -14.29 -23.47
N SER A 105 15.44 -13.84 -22.27
CA SER A 105 14.76 -12.74 -21.58
C SER A 105 14.84 -11.42 -22.35
N LEU A 106 15.96 -11.14 -23.03
CA LEU A 106 16.07 -9.96 -23.88
C LEU A 106 15.23 -10.07 -25.16
N GLY A 107 15.16 -11.26 -25.78
CA GLY A 107 14.31 -11.50 -26.94
C GLY A 107 12.82 -11.35 -26.62
N GLU A 108 12.40 -11.86 -25.47
CA GLU A 108 11.05 -11.74 -24.93
C GLU A 108 10.71 -10.28 -24.56
N ALA A 109 11.64 -9.56 -23.95
CA ALA A 109 11.51 -8.13 -23.70
C ALA A 109 11.41 -7.28 -24.98
N PHE A 110 12.00 -7.70 -26.10
CA PHE A 110 11.83 -7.02 -27.38
C PHE A 110 10.49 -7.35 -28.08
N ALA A 111 9.96 -8.55 -27.86
CA ALA A 111 8.67 -8.97 -28.41
C ALA A 111 7.50 -8.21 -27.76
N THR A 112 7.61 -7.88 -26.46
CA THR A 112 6.57 -7.14 -25.73
C THR A 112 6.47 -5.67 -26.13
N ILE A 113 7.52 -5.06 -26.68
CA ILE A 113 7.51 -3.64 -27.11
C ILE A 113 6.44 -3.34 -28.16
N PRO A 114 6.37 -4.01 -29.33
CA PRO A 114 5.35 -3.74 -30.35
C PRO A 114 3.93 -4.06 -29.88
N GLU A 115 3.76 -5.07 -29.02
CA GLU A 115 2.46 -5.43 -28.41
C GLU A 115 1.94 -4.31 -27.50
N ASN A 116 2.78 -3.83 -26.58
CA ASN A 116 2.44 -2.72 -25.69
C ASN A 116 2.20 -1.40 -26.46
N LEU A 117 2.99 -1.15 -27.52
CA LEU A 117 2.82 0.04 -28.35
C LEU A 117 1.49 0.02 -29.14
N ALA A 118 1.02 -1.16 -29.55
CA ALA A 118 -0.28 -1.34 -30.16
C ALA A 118 -1.43 -1.11 -29.16
N GLY A 119 -1.27 -1.55 -27.91
CA GLY A 119 -2.20 -1.25 -26.81
C GLY A 119 -2.34 0.26 -26.53
N VAL A 120 -1.23 0.99 -26.52
CA VAL A 120 -1.22 2.47 -26.36
C VAL A 120 -1.98 3.17 -27.49
N ALA A 121 -1.93 2.66 -28.72
CA ALA A 121 -2.72 3.21 -29.83
C ALA A 121 -4.24 3.03 -29.64
N GLY A 122 -4.66 1.96 -28.95
CA GLY A 122 -6.04 1.75 -28.51
C GLY A 122 -6.46 2.74 -27.42
N SER A 123 -5.61 2.99 -26.42
CA SER A 123 -5.88 3.94 -25.33
C SER A 123 -5.93 5.40 -25.77
N LEU A 124 -5.29 5.74 -26.90
CA LEU A 124 -5.44 7.07 -27.53
C LEU A 124 -6.82 7.30 -28.17
N LEU A 125 -7.55 6.22 -28.48
CA LEU A 125 -8.91 6.27 -29.03
C LEU A 125 -9.99 6.25 -27.94
N ASP A 126 -9.64 5.89 -26.69
CA ASP A 126 -10.50 6.05 -25.49
C ASP A 126 -9.81 6.93 -24.42
N PRO A 127 -9.72 8.25 -24.64
CA PRO A 127 -9.01 9.18 -23.76
C PRO A 127 -9.67 9.37 -22.39
N PHE A 128 -10.85 8.80 -22.16
CA PHE A 128 -11.55 8.84 -20.87
C PHE A 128 -11.54 7.50 -20.11
N GLY A 129 -11.03 6.42 -20.72
CA GLY A 129 -10.87 5.11 -20.07
C GLY A 129 -12.17 4.52 -19.51
N ILE A 130 -13.31 4.83 -20.13
CA ILE A 130 -14.63 4.36 -19.67
C ILE A 130 -14.87 2.91 -20.11
N ASN A 131 -14.21 2.47 -21.19
CA ASN A 131 -14.25 1.09 -21.63
C ASN A 131 -13.11 0.31 -20.97
N VAL A 132 -13.20 0.15 -19.64
CA VAL A 132 -12.44 -0.88 -18.94
C VAL A 132 -12.80 -2.20 -19.62
N GLY A 133 -11.83 -2.82 -20.30
CA GLY A 133 -12.01 -4.09 -21.01
C GLY A 133 -12.56 -5.19 -20.11
N ASP A 134 -12.89 -6.34 -20.68
CA ASP A 134 -13.55 -7.43 -19.96
C ASP A 134 -12.73 -7.92 -18.74
N VAL A 135 -13.02 -7.38 -17.56
CA VAL A 135 -12.41 -7.73 -16.26
C VAL A 135 -12.82 -9.14 -15.80
N SER A 136 -13.55 -9.86 -16.63
CA SER A 136 -13.93 -11.26 -16.37
C SER A 136 -12.73 -12.20 -16.51
N ASP A 137 -11.74 -11.86 -17.34
CA ASP A 137 -10.54 -12.68 -17.53
C ASP A 137 -9.35 -12.13 -16.73
N ARG A 138 -9.18 -12.69 -15.53
CA ARG A 138 -8.10 -12.30 -14.59
C ARG A 138 -6.71 -12.59 -15.15
N GLY A 139 -6.57 -13.47 -16.16
CA GLY A 139 -5.29 -13.76 -16.80
C GLY A 139 -4.81 -12.61 -17.70
N ALA A 140 -5.72 -12.03 -18.49
CA ALA A 140 -5.39 -10.91 -19.39
C ALA A 140 -5.05 -9.62 -18.61
N VAL A 141 -5.75 -9.36 -17.50
CA VAL A 141 -5.47 -8.19 -16.63
C VAL A 141 -4.13 -8.35 -15.89
N ALA A 142 -3.77 -9.57 -15.51
CA ALA A 142 -2.48 -9.89 -14.87
C ALA A 142 -1.30 -9.62 -15.81
N GLU A 143 -1.43 -10.05 -17.07
CA GLU A 143 -0.41 -9.86 -18.11
C GLU A 143 -0.24 -8.38 -18.49
N GLU A 144 -1.32 -7.61 -18.57
CA GLU A 144 -1.28 -6.16 -18.87
C GLU A 144 -0.68 -5.33 -17.72
N GLN A 145 -0.84 -5.78 -16.47
CA GLN A 145 -0.30 -5.10 -15.28
C GLN A 145 1.09 -5.60 -14.86
N GLY A 146 1.61 -6.66 -15.49
CA GLY A 146 2.88 -7.29 -15.13
C GLY A 146 2.87 -7.92 -13.74
N VAL A 147 1.70 -8.39 -13.29
CA VAL A 147 1.47 -8.97 -11.95
C VAL A 147 1.16 -10.45 -12.13
N GLY A 148 1.73 -11.32 -11.30
CA GLY A 148 1.46 -12.77 -11.38
C GLY A 148 -0.03 -13.13 -11.22
N ALA A 149 -0.55 -14.05 -12.04
CA ALA A 149 -1.97 -14.44 -11.99
C ALA A 149 -2.43 -15.00 -10.61
N SER A 150 -1.50 -15.55 -9.82
CA SER A 150 -1.75 -16.05 -8.47
C SER A 150 -2.12 -14.93 -7.48
N ILE A 151 -1.60 -13.72 -7.67
CA ILE A 151 -1.81 -12.57 -6.78
C ILE A 151 -3.26 -12.14 -6.74
N PHE A 152 -3.99 -12.22 -7.86
CA PHE A 152 -5.42 -11.92 -7.86
C PHE A 152 -6.20 -12.91 -6.99
N GLY A 153 -5.78 -14.17 -6.92
CA GLY A 153 -6.34 -15.17 -6.02
C GLY A 153 -6.09 -14.81 -4.56
N SER A 154 -4.84 -14.50 -4.23
CA SER A 154 -4.42 -14.19 -2.85
C SER A 154 -4.97 -12.86 -2.37
N MET A 155 -5.06 -11.85 -3.24
CA MET A 155 -5.71 -10.59 -2.93
C MET A 155 -7.22 -10.75 -2.69
N VAL A 156 -7.91 -11.65 -3.41
CA VAL A 156 -9.32 -11.98 -3.12
C VAL A 156 -9.46 -12.75 -1.80
N ASN A 157 -8.52 -13.63 -1.48
CA ASN A 157 -8.58 -14.48 -0.29
C ASN A 157 -8.15 -13.78 1.00
N LEU A 158 -7.21 -12.83 0.93
CA LEU A 158 -6.61 -12.15 2.08
C LEU A 158 -7.39 -10.88 2.49
N PHE A 159 -8.04 -10.18 1.55
CA PHE A 159 -8.90 -9.05 1.89
C PHE A 159 -10.29 -9.49 2.36
N ASP A 160 -10.92 -8.70 3.24
CA ASP A 160 -12.32 -8.91 3.66
C ASP A 160 -13.29 -8.46 2.56
N GLY A 161 -13.31 -9.24 1.48
CA GLY A 161 -14.07 -8.98 0.26
C GLY A 161 -13.70 -7.66 -0.44
N THR A 162 -14.61 -7.17 -1.28
CA THR A 162 -14.43 -5.92 -2.03
C THR A 162 -14.41 -4.69 -1.14
N VAL A 163 -15.07 -4.75 0.03
CA VAL A 163 -15.16 -3.64 0.98
C VAL A 163 -13.82 -3.40 1.67
N GLY A 164 -13.13 -4.46 2.12
CA GLY A 164 -11.79 -4.36 2.70
C GLY A 164 -10.76 -3.84 1.71
N ALA A 165 -10.77 -4.35 0.47
CA ALA A 165 -9.88 -3.87 -0.59
C ALA A 165 -10.14 -2.39 -0.94
N PHE A 166 -11.40 -1.98 -1.03
CA PHE A 166 -11.76 -0.59 -1.29
C PHE A 166 -11.29 0.35 -0.17
N ALA A 167 -11.49 -0.02 1.09
CA ALA A 167 -11.03 0.77 2.22
C ALA A 167 -9.50 0.91 2.27
N TYR A 168 -8.79 -0.16 1.95
CA TYR A 168 -7.32 -0.15 1.79
C TYR A 168 -6.87 0.80 0.67
N LEU A 169 -7.53 0.78 -0.49
CA LEU A 169 -7.25 1.72 -1.58
C LEU A 169 -7.51 3.17 -1.20
N VAL A 170 -8.63 3.45 -0.52
CA VAL A 170 -8.92 4.78 0.03
C VAL A 170 -7.79 5.24 0.95
N PHE A 171 -7.31 4.36 1.83
CA PHE A 171 -6.16 4.69 2.68
C PHE A 171 -4.92 5.02 1.84
N ILE A 172 -4.54 4.16 0.88
CA ILE A 172 -3.36 4.34 0.01
C ILE A 172 -3.36 5.69 -0.72
N LEU A 173 -4.52 6.09 -1.23
CA LEU A 173 -4.65 7.30 -2.04
C LEU A 173 -4.54 8.58 -1.19
N LEU A 174 -4.95 8.52 0.08
CA LEU A 174 -5.03 9.71 0.94
C LEU A 174 -3.88 9.83 1.95
N TYR A 175 -3.23 8.73 2.33
CA TYR A 175 -2.21 8.77 3.39
C TYR A 175 -0.92 9.44 2.93
N PHE A 176 -0.08 9.76 3.93
CA PHE A 176 1.23 10.40 3.87
C PHE A 176 1.80 10.61 2.45
N PRO A 177 1.99 11.87 2.02
CA PRO A 177 2.59 12.14 0.72
C PRO A 177 4.03 11.62 0.70
N CYS A 178 4.46 11.07 -0.43
CA CYS A 178 5.73 10.36 -0.53
C CYS A 178 6.93 11.18 0.02
N VAL A 179 8.01 10.50 0.43
CA VAL A 179 9.20 11.13 1.02
C VAL A 179 9.74 12.30 0.19
N ALA A 180 9.61 12.27 -1.14
CA ALA A 180 10.01 13.38 -2.00
C ALA A 180 9.20 14.67 -1.74
N ALA A 181 7.88 14.57 -1.64
CA ALA A 181 7.00 15.69 -1.36
C ALA A 181 7.22 16.24 0.06
N ILE A 182 7.37 15.34 1.04
CA ILE A 182 7.63 15.72 2.44
C ILE A 182 9.00 16.39 2.60
N ALA A 183 10.02 15.92 1.89
CA ALA A 183 11.33 16.56 1.87
C ALA A 183 11.28 17.96 1.25
N ALA A 184 10.40 18.21 0.27
CA ALA A 184 10.18 19.54 -0.27
C ALA A 184 9.49 20.45 0.78
N VAL A 185 8.40 19.98 1.41
CA VAL A 185 7.70 20.72 2.48
C VAL A 185 8.66 21.07 3.63
N TYR A 186 9.53 20.14 4.01
CA TYR A 186 10.52 20.37 5.06
C TYR A 186 11.51 21.50 4.71
N ARG A 187 11.91 21.61 3.45
CA ARG A 187 12.84 22.65 2.98
C ARG A 187 12.18 24.02 2.85
N GLU A 188 10.88 24.05 2.58
CA GLU A 188 10.10 25.28 2.33
C GLU A 188 9.43 25.83 3.60
N THR A 189 9.22 25.00 4.63
CA THR A 189 8.47 25.39 5.83
C THR A 189 9.28 25.18 7.11
N ASN A 190 8.99 24.14 7.90
CA ASN A 190 9.78 23.71 9.05
C ASN A 190 9.32 22.31 9.49
N LEU A 191 10.08 21.67 10.39
CA LEU A 191 9.80 20.32 10.87
C LEU A 191 8.39 20.17 11.47
N ALA A 192 7.92 21.18 12.22
CA ALA A 192 6.62 21.12 12.87
C ALA A 192 5.48 21.09 11.84
N TRP A 193 5.55 21.93 10.81
CA TRP A 193 4.58 21.92 9.71
C TRP A 193 4.67 20.68 8.84
N THR A 194 5.86 20.13 8.63
CA THR A 194 6.04 18.86 7.92
C THR A 194 5.40 17.69 8.66
N LEU A 195 5.67 17.56 9.96
CA LEU A 195 5.06 16.52 10.79
C LEU A 195 3.55 16.70 10.87
N PHE A 196 3.07 17.93 11.01
CA PHE A 196 1.65 18.23 10.98
C PHE A 196 1.00 17.82 9.65
N ALA A 197 1.58 18.20 8.51
CA ALA A 197 1.04 17.84 7.19
C ALA A 197 0.98 16.32 6.97
N GLY A 198 2.06 15.60 7.35
CA GLY A 198 2.12 14.15 7.26
C GLY A 198 1.14 13.45 8.20
N ALA A 199 1.07 13.88 9.46
CA ALA A 199 0.15 13.31 10.44
C ALA A 199 -1.31 13.62 10.11
N TRP A 200 -1.61 14.84 9.65
CA TRP A 200 -2.96 15.27 9.30
C TRP A 200 -3.50 14.50 8.09
N THR A 201 -2.71 14.38 7.02
CA THR A 201 -3.11 13.61 5.82
C THR A 201 -3.30 12.14 6.13
N THR A 202 -2.39 11.52 6.89
CA THR A 202 -2.51 10.12 7.33
C THR A 202 -3.71 9.92 8.27
N GLY A 203 -3.96 10.86 9.18
CA GLY A 203 -5.12 10.82 10.06
C GLY A 203 -6.44 10.92 9.31
N LEU A 204 -6.51 11.81 8.30
CA LEU A 204 -7.66 11.88 7.40
C LEU A 204 -7.84 10.59 6.62
N ALA A 205 -6.77 10.06 6.01
CA ALA A 205 -6.82 8.79 5.29
C ALA A 205 -7.36 7.66 6.17
N TYR A 206 -6.91 7.59 7.41
CA TYR A 206 -7.38 6.61 8.39
C TYR A 206 -8.87 6.76 8.69
N VAL A 207 -9.33 7.98 8.96
CA VAL A 207 -10.75 8.27 9.21
C VAL A 207 -11.60 7.84 8.01
N PHE A 208 -11.23 8.25 6.79
CA PHE A 208 -11.99 7.90 5.60
C PHE A 208 -11.98 6.40 5.28
N ALA A 209 -10.86 5.71 5.48
CA ALA A 209 -10.77 4.26 5.29
C ALA A 209 -11.63 3.48 6.29
N VAL A 210 -11.59 3.86 7.58
CA VAL A 210 -12.43 3.23 8.60
C VAL A 210 -13.91 3.51 8.32
N LEU A 211 -14.27 4.73 7.94
CA LEU A 211 -15.65 5.06 7.59
C LEU A 211 -16.14 4.25 6.38
N SER A 212 -15.36 4.16 5.30
CA SER A 212 -15.77 3.41 4.11
C SER A 212 -15.94 1.92 4.39
N TYR A 213 -15.02 1.32 5.17
CA TYR A 213 -15.12 -0.07 5.59
C TYR A 213 -16.36 -0.32 6.46
N GLN A 214 -16.55 0.50 7.50
CA GLN A 214 -17.62 0.27 8.47
C GLN A 214 -19.02 0.58 7.92
N ILE A 215 -19.12 1.49 6.94
CA ILE A 215 -20.37 1.69 6.19
C ILE A 215 -20.65 0.49 5.29
N GLY A 216 -19.63 -0.08 4.63
CA GLY A 216 -19.79 -1.25 3.78
C GLY A 216 -20.13 -2.54 4.56
N THR A 217 -19.64 -2.67 5.80
CA THR A 217 -19.88 -3.85 6.67
C THR A 217 -21.07 -3.66 7.62
N TRP A 218 -21.87 -2.61 7.45
CA TRP A 218 -22.99 -2.30 8.35
C TRP A 218 -24.00 -3.44 8.50
N GLY A 219 -24.17 -4.25 7.43
CA GLY A 219 -25.08 -5.39 7.42
C GLY A 219 -24.61 -6.60 8.26
N THR A 220 -23.32 -6.74 8.54
CA THR A 220 -22.76 -7.89 9.27
C THR A 220 -22.63 -7.63 10.77
N HIS A 221 -22.19 -6.43 11.17
CA HIS A 221 -21.99 -6.07 12.59
C HIS A 221 -22.43 -4.62 12.92
N PRO A 222 -23.75 -4.35 13.02
CA PRO A 222 -24.27 -2.98 13.14
C PRO A 222 -23.81 -2.24 14.41
N GLY A 223 -23.60 -2.95 15.52
CA GLY A 223 -23.20 -2.35 16.79
C GLY A 223 -21.76 -1.81 16.79
N THR A 224 -20.81 -2.62 16.31
CA THR A 224 -19.39 -2.23 16.25
C THR A 224 -19.15 -1.19 15.16
N SER A 225 -19.82 -1.31 14.01
CA SER A 225 -19.70 -0.35 12.91
C SER A 225 -20.19 1.03 13.34
N ALA A 226 -21.33 1.11 14.03
CA ALA A 226 -21.82 2.38 14.58
C ALA A 226 -20.86 3.00 15.60
N ALA A 227 -20.25 2.19 16.48
CA ALA A 227 -19.27 2.67 17.45
C ALA A 227 -18.02 3.25 16.77
N TRP A 228 -17.46 2.56 15.77
CA TRP A 228 -16.29 3.04 15.03
C TRP A 228 -16.60 4.29 14.21
N VAL A 229 -17.76 4.35 13.55
CA VAL A 229 -18.18 5.55 12.81
C VAL A 229 -18.33 6.75 13.77
N ALA A 230 -19.00 6.57 14.90
CA ALA A 230 -19.15 7.63 15.89
C ALA A 230 -17.79 8.08 16.46
N ALA A 231 -16.89 7.13 16.76
CA ALA A 231 -15.55 7.43 17.24
C ALA A 231 -14.73 8.23 16.21
N MET A 232 -14.76 7.84 14.93
CA MET A 232 -14.02 8.53 13.87
C MET A 232 -14.58 9.93 13.58
N LEU A 233 -15.90 10.10 13.60
CA LEU A 233 -16.53 11.42 13.49
C LEU A 233 -16.19 12.31 14.69
N LEU A 234 -16.15 11.75 15.91
CA LEU A 234 -15.71 12.49 17.10
C LEU A 234 -14.25 12.92 16.97
N VAL A 235 -13.35 12.02 16.56
CA VAL A 235 -11.93 12.34 16.35
C VAL A 235 -11.77 13.47 15.33
N LEU A 236 -12.49 13.38 14.20
CA LEU A 236 -12.43 14.40 13.16
C LEU A 236 -12.96 15.77 13.64
N THR A 237 -14.12 15.77 14.30
CA THR A 237 -14.74 17.01 14.82
C THR A 237 -13.88 17.66 15.88
N VAL A 238 -13.32 16.89 16.81
CA VAL A 238 -12.39 17.38 17.84
C VAL A 238 -11.14 17.95 17.18
N ALA A 239 -10.53 17.24 16.23
CA ALA A 239 -9.32 17.69 15.57
C ALA A 239 -9.54 19.01 14.79
N VAL A 240 -10.64 19.10 14.03
CA VAL A 240 -11.02 20.32 13.31
C VAL A 240 -11.30 21.48 14.27
N THR A 241 -11.98 21.21 15.38
CA THR A 241 -12.28 22.24 16.39
C THR A 241 -11.01 22.75 17.06
N LEU A 242 -10.08 21.86 17.42
CA LEU A 242 -8.78 22.24 17.99
C LEU A 242 -7.96 23.10 17.02
N MET A 243 -7.94 22.75 15.74
CA MET A 243 -7.28 23.56 14.71
C MET A 243 -7.93 24.92 14.54
N TYR A 244 -9.28 24.98 14.52
CA TYR A 244 -10.02 26.22 14.42
C TYR A 244 -9.73 27.15 15.62
N LEU A 245 -9.73 26.61 16.83
CA LEU A 245 -9.43 27.37 18.05
C LEU A 245 -7.96 27.82 18.11
N ALA A 246 -7.02 26.95 17.75
CA ALA A 246 -5.59 27.28 17.70
C ALA A 246 -5.31 28.36 16.64
N GLY A 247 -5.98 28.30 15.48
CA GLY A 247 -5.92 29.32 14.44
C GLY A 247 -6.42 30.67 14.96
N ASN A 248 -7.66 30.72 15.45
CA ASN A 248 -8.26 31.97 15.95
C ASN A 248 -7.49 32.58 17.14
N GLY A 249 -6.98 31.74 18.06
CA GLY A 249 -6.18 32.19 19.20
C GLY A 249 -4.83 32.80 18.80
N ALA A 250 -4.20 32.27 17.75
CA ALA A 250 -2.97 32.82 17.21
C ALA A 250 -3.18 34.18 16.51
N PHE A 251 -4.30 34.36 15.79
CA PHE A 251 -4.65 35.64 15.18
C PHE A 251 -5.02 36.71 16.22
N ALA A 252 -5.80 36.36 17.25
CA ALA A 252 -6.20 37.29 18.30
C ALA A 252 -5.02 37.81 19.16
N LYS A 253 -3.96 37.01 19.32
CA LYS A 253 -2.75 37.42 20.06
C LYS A 253 -1.88 38.38 19.25
N LYS A 254 -1.93 38.31 17.91
CA LYS A 254 -1.16 39.15 16.99
C LYS A 254 -1.79 40.54 16.79
N GLU A 255 -3.10 40.69 17.00
CA GLU A 255 -3.77 42.01 17.01
C GLU A 255 -3.56 42.80 18.30
N ARG A 256 -3.05 42.17 19.37
CA ARG A 256 -2.82 42.81 20.68
C ARG A 256 -1.35 43.11 21.00
N ALA A 257 -0.44 42.75 20.10
CA ALA A 257 1.01 42.99 20.20
C ALA A 257 1.44 44.04 19.18
#